data_AF-A0A1J3JUM6-F1
#
_entry.id   AF-A0A1J3JUM6-F1
#
_cell.length_a   1.000
_cell.length_b   1.000
_cell.length_c   1.000
_cell.angle_alpha   90.00
_cell.angle_beta   90.00
_cell.angle_gamma   90.00
#
_symmetry.space_group_name_H-M   'P 1'
#
loop_
_entity.id
_entity.type
_entity.pdbx_description
1 polymer ?
#
loop_
_entity_poly.entity_id
_entity_poly.type
_entity_poly.pdbx_seq_one_letter_code
_entity_poly.pdbx_strand_id
1 'polypeptide(L)' 'DCGGKMGVCWIKYFRASGYKESRVWCVVIALERRNGDEDEEIWGTVELIDPLLTVPNSCIVECVLAATV' A
#
# COMPACT_ATOMS: atom_id res chain seq x y z
N ASP A 1 11.87 -7.92 -11.35
CA ASP A 1 10.57 -7.33 -11.65
C ASP A 1 10.60 -5.87 -11.19
N CYS A 2 10.53 -4.93 -12.14
CA CYS A 2 10.46 -3.48 -11.89
C CYS A 2 9.62 -2.81 -12.99
N GLY A 3 8.60 -3.53 -13.47
CA GLY A 3 7.59 -3.06 -14.41
C GLY A 3 6.32 -3.82 -14.08
N GLY A 4 5.51 -3.25 -13.19
CA GLY A 4 4.42 -3.96 -12.52
C GLY A 4 3.74 -3.09 -11.47
N LYS A 5 2.82 -3.68 -10.69
CA LYS A 5 2.11 -2.97 -9.62
C LYS A 5 2.53 -3.50 -8.25
N MET A 6 2.79 -2.58 -7.33
CA MET A 6 3.06 -2.88 -5.93
C MET A 6 1.84 -2.52 -5.08
N GLY A 7 1.34 -3.49 -4.31
CA GLY A 7 0.34 -3.24 -3.27
C GLY A 7 1.00 -3.02 -1.93
N VAL A 8 0.61 -1.97 -1.20
CA VAL A 8 1.06 -1.73 0.18
C VAL A 8 -0.16 -1.58 1.08
N CYS A 9 -0.19 -2.32 2.18
CA CYS A 9 -1.26 -2.27 3.18
C CYS A 9 -0.72 -1.77 4.52
N TRP A 10 -1.51 -0.94 5.22
CA TRP A 10 -1.18 -0.49 6.57
C TRP A 10 -2.44 -0.26 7.40
N ILE A 11 -2.29 -0.18 8.72
CA ILE A 11 -3.39 0.14 9.63
C ILE A 11 -3.24 1.58 10.12
N LYS A 12 -4.34 2.33 10.12
CA LYS A 12 -4.40 3.71 10.62
C LYS A 12 -5.59 3.90 11.54
N TYR A 13 -5.33 4.50 12.70
CA TYR A 13 -6.39 4.85 13.65
C TYR A 13 -7.44 5.77 13.02
N PHE A 14 -8.71 5.45 13.24
CA PHE A 14 -9.82 6.23 12.74
C PHE A 14 -10.24 7.27 13.78
N ARG A 15 -9.70 8.49 13.66
CA ARG A 15 -9.90 9.57 14.64
C ARG A 15 -11.37 9.87 14.94
N ALA A 16 -12.24 9.80 13.94
CA ALA A 16 -13.67 10.08 14.11
C ALA A 16 -14.39 9.06 15.01
N SER A 17 -13.83 7.86 15.21
CA SER A 17 -14.34 6.88 16.20
C SER A 17 -13.94 7.21 17.65
N GLY A 18 -13.19 8.29 17.88
CA GLY A 18 -12.54 8.54 19.17
C GLY A 18 -11.38 7.57 19.41
N TYR A 19 -10.67 7.17 18.35
CA TYR A 19 -9.58 6.19 18.39
C TYR A 19 -10.00 4.82 18.93
N LYS A 20 -11.27 4.43 18.77
CA LYS A 20 -11.77 3.09 19.18
C LYS A 20 -11.63 2.06 18.06
N GLU A 21 -11.52 2.54 16.83
CA GLU A 21 -11.42 1.73 15.63
C GLU A 21 -10.20 2.13 14.80
N SER A 22 -9.68 1.17 14.05
CA SER A 22 -8.64 1.38 13.07
C SER A 22 -9.13 0.93 11.70
N ARG A 23 -8.57 1.50 10.64
CA ARG A 23 -8.86 1.09 9.27
C ARG A 23 -7.62 0.49 8.65
N VAL A 24 -7.80 -0.64 7.97
CA VAL A 24 -6.84 -1.18 7.02
C VAL A 24 -6.94 -0.35 5.76
N TRP A 25 -5.84 0.24 5.36
CA TRP A 25 -5.67 0.98 4.12
C TRP A 25 -4.85 0.15 3.15
N CYS A 26 -5.16 0.29 1.86
CA CYS A 26 -4.35 -0.26 0.79
C CYS A 26 -4.04 0.85 -0.21
N VAL A 27 -2.83 0.81 -0.76
CA VAL A 27 -2.42 1.61 -1.91
C VAL A 27 -1.89 0.69 -3.00
N VAL A 28 -2.24 0.98 -4.24
CA VAL A 28 -1.67 0.33 -5.43
C VAL A 28 -0.79 1.35 -6.14
N ILE A 29 0.47 1.00 -6.36
CA ILE A 29 1.49 1.84 -6.98
C ILE A 29 1.93 1.17 -8.27
N ALA A 30 1.69 1.81 -9.41
CA ALA A 30 2.29 1.40 -10.68
C ALA A 30 3.76 1.83 -10.70
N LEU A 31 4.65 0.86 -10.93
CA LEU A 31 6.09 1.09 -11.00
C LEU A 31 6.53 1.18 -12.46
N GLU A 32 7.30 2.21 -12.77
CA GLU A 32 7.99 2.36 -14.05
C GLU A 32 9.48 2.47 -13.85
N ARG A 33 10.24 1.82 -14.73
CA ARG A 33 11.68 2.03 -14.85
C ARG A 33 11.94 3.17 -15.82
N ARG A 34 12.73 4.13 -15.39
CA ARG A 34 13.32 5.14 -16.26
C ARG A 34 14.80 4.86 -16.41
N ASN A 35 15.19 4.49 -17.62
CA ASN A 35 16.59 4.44 -18.00
C ASN A 35 17.00 5.85 -18.40
N GLY A 36 17.71 6.55 -17.51
CA GLY A 36 18.42 7.78 -17.84
C GLY A 36 19.83 7.49 -18.36
N ASP A 37 20.52 8.52 -18.84
CA ASP A 37 21.86 8.39 -19.43
C ASP A 37 22.95 7.91 -18.42
N GLU A 38 22.70 8.02 -17.12
CA GLU A 38 23.71 7.71 -16.09
C GLU A 38 23.25 6.73 -14.98
N ASP A 39 21.95 6.57 -14.68
CA ASP A 39 21.44 5.62 -13.66
C ASP A 39 20.03 5.05 -13.97
N GLU A 40 19.77 3.79 -13.58
CA GLU A 40 18.43 3.20 -13.58
C GLU A 40 17.61 3.71 -12.38
N GLU A 41 16.55 4.47 -12.63
CA GLU A 41 15.63 4.93 -11.58
C GLU A 41 14.29 4.20 -11.66
N ILE A 42 13.68 3.94 -10.50
CA ILE A 42 12.33 3.34 -10.40
C ILE A 42 11.40 4.40 -9.83
N TRP A 43 10.40 4.80 -10.61
CA TRP A 43 9.37 5.74 -10.21
C TRP A 43 8.08 4.98 -9.88
N GLY A 44 7.28 5.54 -8.98
CA GLY A 44 6.00 4.97 -8.58
C GLY A 44 4.87 5.99 -8.71
N THR A 45 3.81 5.63 -9.45
CA THR A 45 2.56 6.40 -9.52
C THR A 45 1.49 5.72 -8.68
N VAL A 46 0.90 6.46 -7.73
CA VAL A 46 -0.23 5.97 -6.94
C VAL A 46 -1.48 5.90 -7.83
N GLU A 47 -1.98 4.69 -8.09
CA GLU A 47 -3.20 4.47 -8.87
C GLU A 47 -4.46 4.45 -8.00
N LEU A 48 -4.36 3.88 -6.80
CA LEU A 48 -5.50 3.71 -5.89
C LEU A 48 -5.03 3.83 -4.44
N ILE A 49 -5.78 4.57 -3.62
CA ILE A 49 -5.63 4.59 -2.17
C ILE A 49 -7.02 4.56 -1.53
N ASP A 50 -7.32 3.51 -0.76
CA ASP A 50 -8.67 3.32 -0.23
C ASP A 50 -8.65 2.60 1.13
N PRO A 51 -9.52 2.98 2.10
CA PRO A 51 -9.75 2.18 3.29
C PRO A 51 -10.57 0.92 2.94
N LEU A 52 -9.98 -0.26 3.09
CA LEU A 52 -10.64 -1.53 2.77
C LEU A 52 -11.54 -2.04 3.88
N LEU A 53 -11.10 -1.96 5.14
CA LEU A 53 -11.78 -2.60 6.27
C LEU A 53 -11.61 -1.81 7.55
N THR A 54 -12.65 -1.79 8.39
CA THR A 54 -12.57 -1.30 9.78
C THR A 54 -12.31 -2.49 10.71
N VAL A 55 -11.29 -2.38 11.54
CA VAL A 55 -10.80 -3.42 12.44
C VAL A 55 -10.65 -2.89 13.87
N PRO A 56 -10.71 -3.77 14.89
CA PRO A 56 -10.31 -3.40 16.25
C PRO A 56 -8.88 -2.87 16.30
N ASN A 57 -8.58 -1.98 17.24
CA ASN A 57 -7.23 -1.41 17.40
C ASN A 57 -6.14 -2.43 17.74
N SER A 58 -6.51 -3.61 18.23
CA SER A 58 -5.58 -4.68 18.54
C SER A 58 -5.10 -5.45 17.30
N CYS A 59 -5.69 -5.20 16.12
CA CYS A 59 -5.25 -5.84 14.88
C CYS A 59 -3.92 -5.27 14.40
N ILE A 60 -3.05 -6.16 13.93
CA ILE A 60 -1.77 -5.84 13.31
C ILE A 60 -1.70 -6.47 11.92
N VAL A 61 -0.96 -5.84 11.00
CA VAL A 61 -0.62 -6.46 9.71
C VAL A 61 0.63 -7.30 9.92
N GLU A 62 0.53 -8.61 9.79
CA GLU A 62 1.69 -9.50 9.95
C GLU A 62 2.48 -9.62 8.65
N CYS A 63 1.81 -10.03 7.55
CA CYS A 63 2.44 -10.20 6.26
C CYS A 63 1.46 -9.92 5.12
N VAL A 64 2.02 -9.54 3.97
CA VAL A 64 1.27 -9.37 2.72
C VAL A 64 1.74 -10.47 1.78
N LEU A 65 0.80 -11.26 1.26
CA LEU A 65 1.08 -12.29 0.27
C LEU A 65 0.91 -11.70 -1.13
N ALA A 66 1.96 -11.81 -1.96
CA ALA A 66 1.88 -11.47 -3.36
C ALA A 66 1.08 -12.56 -4.09
N ALA A 67 0.08 -12.17 -4.87
CA ALA A 67 -0.62 -13.09 -5.75
C ALA A 67 0.31 -13.47 -6.91
N THR A 68 0.72 -14.73 -6.97
CA THR A 68 1.46 -15.28 -8.12
C THR A 68 0.48 -16.07 -8.99
N VAL A 69 0.36 -15.71 -10.27
CA VAL A 69 -0.39 -16.46 -11.29
C VAL A 69 0.54 -17.44 -11.99
#